data_AF-A0A419GMQ6-F1
#
_entry.id   AF-A0A419GMQ6-F1
#
_cell.length_a   1.000
_cell.length_b   1.000
_cell.length_c   1.000
_cell.angle_alpha   90.00
_cell.angle_beta   90.00
_cell.angle_gamma   90.00
#
_symmetry.space_group_name_H-M   'P 1'
#
loop_
_entity.id
_entity.type
_entity.pdbx_description
1 polymer ?
#
loop_
_entity_poly.entity_id
_entity_poly.type
_entity_poly.pdbx_seq_one_letter_code
_entity_poly.pdbx_strand_id
1 'polypeptide(L)' 'MKVKCPGSDVEITIKECPYCGGEVELFTGESKAKCPECKRTVTREPSSCIEWCPGAEQCFKHVFEAERKDKEDG' A
#
# COMPACT_ATOMS: atom_id res chain seq x y z
N MET A 1 -0.37 23.33 -13.90
CA MET A 1 -1.17 22.09 -13.86
C MET A 1 -1.10 21.51 -12.46
N LYS A 2 -2.21 20.99 -11.91
CA LYS A 2 -2.22 20.35 -10.59
C LYS A 2 -1.66 18.93 -10.77
N VAL A 3 -0.46 18.66 -10.26
CA VAL A 3 0.13 17.31 -10.29
C VAL A 3 -0.75 16.43 -9.40
N LYS A 4 -1.38 15.41 -10.00
CA LYS A 4 -2.18 14.43 -9.26
C LYS A 4 -1.22 13.44 -8.60
N CYS A 5 -1.46 13.11 -7.33
CA CYS A 5 -0.66 12.09 -6.65
C CYS A 5 -0.85 10.76 -7.38
N PRO A 6 0.20 10.06 -7.83
CA PRO A 6 0.04 8.78 -8.54
C PRO A 6 -0.66 7.73 -7.68
N GLY A 7 -0.56 7.81 -6.35
CA GLY A 7 -1.29 6.96 -5.41
C GLY A 7 -2.73 7.41 -5.10
N SER A 8 -3.25 8.44 -5.77
CA SER A 8 -4.63 8.93 -5.55
C SER A 8 -5.66 8.29 -6.47
N ASP A 9 -5.23 7.46 -7.42
CA ASP A 9 -6.13 6.66 -8.23
C ASP A 9 -6.65 5.47 -7.42
N VAL A 10 -7.97 5.29 -7.45
CA VAL A 10 -8.65 4.21 -6.74
C VAL A 10 -8.73 3.01 -7.66
N GLU A 11 -8.05 1.94 -7.27
CA GLU A 11 -8.07 0.65 -7.94
C GLU A 11 -8.64 -0.41 -6.98
N ILE A 12 -9.21 -1.47 -7.54
CA ILE A 12 -9.74 -2.60 -6.77
C ILE A 12 -8.80 -3.78 -6.95
N THR A 13 -8.32 -4.35 -5.86
CA THR A 13 -7.60 -5.63 -5.84
C THR A 13 -8.50 -6.71 -5.27
N ILE A 14 -8.67 -7.82 -6.01
CA ILE A 14 -9.35 -9.01 -5.51
C ILE A 14 -8.34 -9.90 -4.79
N LYS A 15 -8.66 -10.30 -3.55
CA LYS A 15 -7.89 -11.28 -2.78
C LYS A 15 -8.79 -12.39 -2.28
N GLU A 16 -8.22 -13.58 -2.16
CA GLU A 16 -8.88 -14.71 -1.53
C GLU A 16 -8.92 -14.53 0.00
N CYS A 17 -10.08 -14.78 0.61
CA CYS A 17 -10.26 -14.74 2.04
C CYS A 17 -9.55 -15.93 2.69
N PRO A 18 -8.57 -15.71 3.59
CA PRO A 18 -7.81 -16.80 4.22
C PRO A 18 -8.65 -17.66 5.19
N TYR A 19 -9.90 -17.27 5.45
CA TYR A 19 -10.78 -17.97 6.37
C TYR A 19 -11.83 -18.85 5.68
N CYS A 20 -12.24 -18.52 4.46
CA CYS A 20 -13.31 -19.24 3.76
C CYS A 20 -13.08 -19.46 2.27
N GLY A 21 -12.01 -18.92 1.68
CA GLY A 21 -11.74 -19.01 0.23
C GLY A 21 -12.54 -18.01 -0.62
N GLY A 22 -13.40 -17.20 -0.02
CA GLY A 22 -14.24 -16.23 -0.73
C GLY A 22 -13.47 -15.04 -1.30
N GLU A 23 -13.98 -14.43 -2.35
CA GLU A 23 -13.38 -13.24 -2.94
C GLU A 23 -13.63 -12.00 -2.06
N VAL A 24 -12.57 -11.21 -1.83
CA VAL A 24 -12.60 -9.98 -1.05
C VAL A 24 -11.99 -8.86 -1.89
N GLU A 25 -12.79 -7.83 -2.12
CA GLU A 25 -12.37 -6.60 -2.78
C GLU A 25 -11.67 -5.67 -1.77
N LEU A 26 -10.50 -5.16 -2.14
CA LEU A 26 -9.74 -4.16 -1.38
C LEU A 26 -9.46 -2.95 -2.28
N PHE A 27 -9.86 -1.76 -1.84
CA PHE A 27 -9.58 -0.53 -2.58
C PHE A 27 -8.16 -0.01 -2.31
N THR A 28 -7.59 0.80 -3.23
CA THR A 28 -6.31 1.49 -3.02
C THR A 28 -6.33 2.26 -1.69
N GLY A 29 -5.39 1.93 -0.80
CA GLY A 29 -5.25 2.56 0.52
C GLY A 29 -6.05 1.90 1.65
N GLU A 30 -6.93 0.93 1.35
CA GLU A 30 -7.54 0.14 2.41
C GLU A 30 -6.56 -0.87 3.01
N SER A 31 -6.43 -0.83 4.33
CA SER A 31 -5.65 -1.80 5.10
C SER A 31 -6.45 -3.04 5.48
N LYS A 32 -7.78 -2.98 5.40
CA LYS A 32 -8.66 -4.09 5.78
C LYS A 32 -10.02 -3.97 5.09
N ALA A 33 -10.62 -5.11 4.77
CA ALA A 33 -11.98 -5.21 4.25
C ALA A 33 -12.73 -6.35 4.96
N LYS A 34 -14.07 -6.30 4.98
CA LYS A 34 -14.91 -7.40 5.49
C LYS A 34 -15.22 -8.36 4.35
N CYS A 35 -14.93 -9.65 4.56
CA CYS A 35 -15.30 -10.68 3.59
C CYS A 35 -16.83 -10.72 3.43
N PRO A 36 -17.37 -10.64 2.20
CA PRO A 36 -18.81 -10.66 1.97
C PRO A 36 -19.45 -12.00 2.32
N GLU A 37 -18.69 -13.10 2.27
CA GLU A 37 -19.20 -14.44 2.56
C GLU A 37 -19.18 -14.77 4.07
N CYS A 38 -18.00 -14.81 4.70
CA CYS A 38 -17.88 -15.22 6.10
C CYS A 38 -17.91 -14.08 7.13
N LYS A 39 -18.00 -12.82 6.67
CA LYS A 39 -18.06 -11.59 7.48
C LYS A 39 -16.83 -11.29 8.36
N ARG A 40 -15.78 -12.11 8.28
CA ARG A 40 -14.51 -11.86 8.95
C ARG A 40 -13.75 -10.72 8.28
N THR A 41 -12.94 -10.02 9.06
CA THR A 41 -12.07 -8.96 8.56
C THR A 41 -10.81 -9.58 7.95
N VAL A 42 -10.56 -9.29 6.68
CA VAL A 42 -9.34 -9.62 5.97
C VAL A 42 -8.46 -8.39 5.94
N THR A 43 -7.24 -8.52 6.43
CA THR A 43 -6.27 -7.43 6.50
C THR A 43 -5.30 -7.57 5.34
N ARG A 44 -5.03 -6.47 4.65
CA ARG A 44 -3.93 -6.38 3.68
C ARG A 44 -2.63 -6.22 4.47
N GLU A 45 -1.58 -6.90 4.03
CA GLU A 45 -0.24 -6.64 4.58
C GLU A 45 0.09 -5.14 4.42
N PRO A 46 0.58 -4.48 5.48
CA PRO A 46 0.84 -3.05 5.44
C PRO A 46 1.90 -2.77 4.37
N SER A 47 1.49 -2.25 3.22
CA SER A 47 2.40 -1.79 2.18
C SER A 47 2.44 -0.26 2.20
N SER A 48 3.53 0.31 2.68
CA SER A 48 3.74 1.77 2.65
C SER A 48 3.72 2.26 1.20
N CYS A 49 3.29 3.50 0.95
CA CYS A 49 3.45 4.11 -0.39
C CYS A 49 4.92 4.13 -0.82
N ILE A 50 5.86 4.04 0.12
CA ILE A 50 7.30 3.85 -0.14
C ILE A 50 7.57 2.60 -1.01
N GLU A 51 6.79 1.53 -0.85
CA GLU A 51 7.07 0.23 -1.48
C GLU A 51 6.47 0.06 -2.88
N TRP A 52 5.34 0.72 -3.16
CA TRP A 52 4.58 0.49 -4.40
C TRP A 52 4.40 1.73 -5.26
N CYS A 53 4.56 2.93 -4.70
CA CYS A 53 4.31 4.17 -5.44
C CYS A 53 5.55 4.57 -6.26
N PRO A 54 5.46 4.72 -7.59
CA PRO A 54 6.59 5.16 -8.40
C PRO A 54 7.04 6.59 -8.07
N GLY A 55 6.18 7.39 -7.44
CA GLY A 55 6.49 8.74 -6.95
C GLY A 55 7.12 8.77 -5.55
N ALA A 56 7.31 7.63 -4.89
CA ALA A 56 7.78 7.57 -3.50
C ALA A 56 9.16 8.21 -3.31
N GLU A 57 10.11 7.97 -4.22
CA GLU A 57 11.46 8.52 -4.11
C GLU A 57 11.46 10.06 -4.02
N GLN A 58 10.55 10.69 -4.77
CA GLN A 58 10.40 12.15 -4.74
C GLN A 58 9.74 12.63 -3.44
N CYS A 59 8.73 11.90 -2.95
CA CYS A 59 8.02 12.24 -1.71
C CYS A 59 8.89 12.05 -0.45
N PHE A 60 9.68 10.99 -0.42
CA PHE A 60 10.48 10.57 0.74
C PHE A 60 11.97 10.83 0.55
N LYS A 61 12.34 11.75 -0.34
CA LYS A 61 13.74 12.08 -0.66
C LYS A 61 14.62 12.26 0.57
N HIS A 62 14.11 12.99 1.57
CA HIS A 62 14.81 13.24 2.84
C HIS A 62 15.11 11.96 3.64
N VAL A 63 14.23 10.94 3.57
CA VAL A 63 14.43 9.63 4.20
C VAL A 63 15.56 8.89 3.48
N PHE A 64 15.48 8.81 2.14
CA PHE A 64 16.46 8.11 1.32
C PHE A 64 17.86 8.77 1.32
N GLU A 65 17.93 10.08 1.52
CA GLU A 65 19.19 10.81 1.70
C GLU A 65 19.84 10.53 3.06
N ALA A 66 19.03 10.41 4.12
CA ALA A 66 19.51 10.06 5.46
C ALA A 66 20.11 8.64 5.49
N GLU A 67 19.43 7.65 4.88
CA GLU A 67 19.93 6.27 4.82
C GLU A 67 21.25 6.12 4.06
N ARG A 68 21.47 6.93 3.00
CA ARG A 68 22.71 6.88 2.23
C ARG A 68 23.91 7.42 3.00
N LYS A 69 23.71 8.44 3.84
CA LYS A 69 24.78 8.99 4.69
C LYS A 69 25.17 8.04 5.81
N ASP A 70 24.21 7.34 6.40
CA ASP A 70 24.45 6.38 7.48
C ASP A 70 25.35 5.20 7.02
N LYS A 71 25.29 4.84 5.73
CA LYS A 71 26.16 3.81 5.12
C LYS A 71 27.55 4.29 4.71
N GLU A 72 27.79 5.59 4.63
CA GLU A 72 29.07 6.17 4.22
C GLU A 72 29.98 6.46 5.43
N ASP A 73 29.39 6.65 6.61
CA ASP A 73 30.07 6.83 7.91
C ASP A 73 30.24 5.52 8.71
N GLY A 74 29.80 4.38 8.17
CA GLY A 74 29.80 3.05 8.82
C GLY A 74 30.93 2.12 8.41
#